data_AF-A0A699ZTL6-F1
#
_entry.id   AF-A0A699ZTL6-F1
#
_cell.length_a   1.000
_cell.length_b   1.000
_cell.length_c   1.000
_cell.angle_alpha   90.00
_cell.angle_beta   90.00
_cell.angle_gamma   90.00
#
_symmetry.space_group_name_H-M   'P 1'
#
loop_
_entity.id
_entity.type
_entity.pdbx_description
1 polymer ?
#
loop_
_entity_poly.entity_id
_entity_poly.type
_entity_poly.pdbx_seq_one_letter_code
_entity_poly.pdbx_strand_id
1 'polypeptide(L)'
;MRDLVDLNAVVSHILEHQNYLEAVLDGQVNAQMEFTVKEVLGNATVTLDDLKYACALSTTRYVTVEKRDRVMMIPIFDLSNHKRICPHTTTALDNGDEVSVLVGEDVEADTELCYSYNPHMRDDYGVLNYGFLPELEDPPRLLQIDHPAYNVTDPNKDLPEEPFSAESIDGYQQEMARLTELLQSLEQVDLAFNASAWPAPGTDYIFDMLMGLRQRRRNAIRYEVARLASKIEEL
;
A
#
# COMPACT_ATOMS: atom_id res chain seq x y z
N MET A 1 20.90 7.42 12.63
CA MET A 1 20.05 8.65 12.68
C MET A 1 19.49 9.06 11.30
N ARG A 2 19.00 8.11 10.49
CA ARG A 2 17.84 8.39 9.62
C ARG A 2 16.67 7.77 10.39
N ASP A 3 16.34 8.41 11.49
CA ASP A 3 15.36 7.91 12.45
C ASP A 3 13.99 8.44 12.04
N LEU A 4 12.97 7.60 12.20
CA LEU A 4 11.56 7.97 12.35
C LEU A 4 11.14 9.12 11.44
N VAL A 5 10.64 8.79 10.23
CA VAL A 5 9.77 9.61 9.38
C VAL A 5 9.60 11.02 9.95
N ASP A 6 10.40 12.00 9.47
CA ASP A 6 10.37 13.36 10.00
C ASP A 6 8.92 13.83 10.04
N LEU A 7 8.38 13.92 11.26
CA LEU A 7 6.98 14.22 11.46
C LEU A 7 6.63 15.56 10.81
N ASN A 8 7.59 16.49 10.76
CA ASN A 8 7.42 17.77 10.07
C ASN A 8 7.36 17.60 8.56
N ALA A 9 8.14 16.68 7.99
CA ALA A 9 8.08 16.37 6.56
C ALA A 9 6.75 15.70 6.18
N VAL A 10 6.25 14.77 6.99
CA VAL A 10 4.93 14.16 6.75
C VAL A 10 3.80 15.15 6.93
N VAL A 11 3.82 15.95 8.00
CA VAL A 11 2.82 17.01 8.20
C VAL A 11 2.88 18.01 7.04
N SER A 12 4.08 18.39 6.59
CA SER A 12 4.24 19.25 5.41
C SER A 12 3.62 18.63 4.17
N HIS A 13 3.87 17.36 3.88
CA HIS A 13 3.26 16.68 2.72
C HIS A 13 1.74 16.55 2.82
N ILE A 14 1.20 16.27 4.01
CA ILE A 14 -0.26 16.23 4.22
C ILE A 14 -0.86 17.61 3.93
N LEU A 15 -0.22 18.67 4.43
CA LEU A 15 -0.67 20.05 4.21
C LEU A 15 -0.51 20.46 2.73
N GLU A 16 0.58 20.10 2.06
CA GLU A 16 0.77 20.32 0.63
C GLU A 16 -0.33 19.66 -0.20
N HIS A 17 -0.66 18.40 0.10
CA HIS A 17 -1.73 17.69 -0.60
C HIS A 17 -3.10 18.32 -0.32
N GLN A 18 -3.37 18.71 0.93
CA GLN A 18 -4.60 19.41 1.26
C GLN A 18 -4.71 20.75 0.53
N ASN A 19 -3.66 21.56 0.55
CA ASN A 19 -3.61 22.84 -0.15
C ASN A 19 -3.82 22.66 -1.67
N TYR A 20 -3.26 21.58 -2.25
CA TYR A 20 -3.50 21.22 -3.65
C TYR A 20 -4.98 20.91 -3.91
N LEU A 21 -5.63 20.10 -3.08
CA LEU A 21 -7.05 19.77 -3.24
C LEU A 21 -7.96 21.00 -3.05
N GLU A 22 -7.62 21.89 -2.11
CA GLU A 22 -8.32 23.17 -1.92
C GLU A 22 -8.17 24.06 -3.17
N ALA A 23 -6.97 24.12 -3.75
CA ALA A 23 -6.74 24.85 -5.00
C ALA A 23 -7.54 24.25 -6.18
N VAL A 24 -7.61 22.93 -6.29
CA VAL A 24 -8.46 22.23 -7.29
C VAL A 24 -9.94 22.60 -7.10
N LEU A 25 -10.42 22.61 -5.86
CA LEU A 25 -11.81 22.96 -5.53
C LEU A 25 -12.15 24.40 -5.91
N ASP A 26 -11.22 25.33 -5.65
CA ASP A 26 -11.36 26.75 -5.95
C ASP A 26 -11.18 27.07 -7.45
N GLY A 27 -10.92 26.05 -8.29
CA GLY A 27 -10.61 26.23 -9.71
C GLY A 27 -9.23 26.87 -9.94
N GLN A 28 -8.39 26.91 -8.91
CA GLN A 28 -7.03 27.41 -8.96
C GLN A 28 -6.06 26.26 -9.33
N VAL A 29 -6.01 25.97 -10.63
CA VAL A 29 -4.84 25.42 -11.38
C VAL A 29 -4.61 23.88 -11.45
N ASN A 30 -4.63 23.36 -12.69
CA ASN A 30 -3.52 22.69 -13.41
C ASN A 30 -3.76 22.88 -14.93
N ALA A 31 -2.75 23.25 -15.72
CA ALA A 31 -2.84 23.36 -17.19
C ALA A 31 -3.13 22.02 -17.90
N GLN A 32 -3.05 20.91 -17.17
CA GLN A 32 -3.32 19.54 -17.65
C GLN A 32 -4.76 19.08 -17.37
N MET A 33 -5.54 19.80 -16.56
CA MET A 33 -6.94 19.46 -16.36
C MET A 33 -7.78 19.95 -17.53
N GLU A 34 -8.48 19.03 -18.19
CA GLU A 34 -9.35 19.35 -19.33
C GLU A 34 -10.59 20.13 -18.89
N PHE A 35 -11.07 19.91 -17.66
CA PHE A 35 -12.24 20.57 -17.07
C PHE A 35 -12.04 20.81 -15.57
N THR A 36 -12.57 21.92 -15.05
CA THR A 36 -12.68 22.21 -13.62
C THR A 36 -13.86 21.47 -12.97
N VAL A 37 -13.82 21.28 -11.64
CA VAL A 37 -14.92 20.67 -10.88
C VAL A 37 -16.26 21.37 -11.15
N LYS A 38 -16.25 22.70 -11.24
CA LYS A 38 -17.44 23.52 -11.51
C LYS A 38 -17.97 23.33 -12.94
N GLU A 39 -17.11 23.12 -13.92
CA GLU A 39 -17.54 22.86 -15.31
C GLU A 39 -18.23 21.50 -15.44
N VAL A 40 -17.76 20.49 -14.70
CA VAL A 40 -18.34 19.14 -14.74
C VAL A 40 -19.61 19.02 -13.91
N LEU A 41 -19.63 19.62 -12.71
CA LEU A 41 -20.70 19.42 -11.72
C LEU A 41 -21.67 20.62 -11.62
N GLY A 42 -21.40 21.71 -12.34
CA GLY A 42 -22.25 22.89 -12.41
C GLY A 42 -22.40 23.61 -11.07
N ASN A 43 -23.63 23.67 -10.56
CA ASN A 43 -23.98 24.36 -9.32
C ASN A 43 -24.00 23.44 -8.09
N ALA A 44 -23.57 22.18 -8.21
CA ALA A 44 -23.47 21.30 -7.06
C ALA A 44 -22.43 21.85 -6.07
N THR A 45 -22.79 21.88 -4.79
CA THR A 45 -21.82 22.19 -3.73
C THR A 45 -20.90 20.98 -3.54
N VAL A 46 -19.60 21.19 -3.75
CA VAL A 46 -18.57 20.18 -3.51
C VAL A 46 -17.70 20.70 -2.38
N THR A 47 -17.39 19.83 -1.41
CA THR A 47 -16.53 20.13 -0.29
C THR A 47 -15.14 19.51 -0.48
N LEU A 48 -14.18 19.93 0.35
CA LEU A 48 -12.86 19.28 0.40
C LEU A 48 -12.98 17.78 0.77
N ASP A 49 -13.93 17.44 1.63
CA ASP A 49 -14.17 16.04 2.03
C ASP A 49 -14.72 15.21 0.87
N ASP A 50 -15.57 15.79 0.01
CA ASP A 50 -16.04 15.13 -1.21
C ASP A 50 -14.87 14.84 -2.18
N LEU A 51 -13.92 15.77 -2.32
CA LEU A 51 -12.73 15.55 -3.13
C LEU A 51 -11.82 14.48 -2.53
N LYS A 52 -11.57 14.52 -1.21
CA LYS A 52 -10.81 13.49 -0.50
C LYS A 52 -11.46 12.11 -0.67
N TYR A 53 -12.79 12.05 -0.57
CA TYR A 53 -13.56 10.82 -0.76
C TYR A 53 -13.46 10.32 -2.20
N ALA A 54 -13.61 11.20 -3.20
CA ALA A 54 -13.44 10.84 -4.61
C ALA A 54 -12.02 10.35 -4.91
N CYS A 55 -10.98 11.01 -4.38
CA CYS A 55 -9.60 10.55 -4.48
C CYS A 55 -9.42 9.16 -3.86
N ALA A 56 -9.92 8.94 -2.63
CA ALA A 56 -9.84 7.65 -1.97
C ALA A 56 -10.54 6.54 -2.78
N LEU A 57 -11.74 6.79 -3.31
CA LEU A 57 -12.43 5.86 -4.20
C LEU A 57 -11.60 5.59 -5.47
N SER A 58 -11.10 6.65 -6.10
CA SER A 58 -10.33 6.53 -7.35
C SER A 58 -9.03 5.76 -7.17
N THR A 59 -8.43 5.76 -5.98
CA THR A 59 -7.20 5.01 -5.66
C THR A 59 -7.49 3.56 -5.23
N THR A 60 -8.65 3.32 -4.60
CA THR A 60 -8.99 2.01 -4.01
C THR A 60 -9.78 1.09 -4.93
N ARG A 61 -10.49 1.63 -5.93
CA ARG A 61 -11.48 0.89 -6.75
C ARG A 61 -11.14 0.80 -8.23
N TYR A 62 -10.11 1.50 -8.69
CA TYR A 62 -9.78 1.47 -10.10
C TYR A 62 -9.12 0.15 -10.51
N VAL A 63 -9.35 -0.21 -11.76
CA VAL A 63 -8.72 -1.31 -12.45
C VAL A 63 -7.97 -0.74 -13.65
N THR A 64 -6.72 -1.16 -13.81
CA THR A 64 -5.95 -0.87 -15.01
C THR A 64 -6.21 -1.99 -16.02
N VAL A 65 -6.67 -1.63 -17.22
CA VAL A 65 -6.92 -2.60 -18.30
C VAL A 65 -5.88 -2.40 -19.41
N GLU A 66 -5.07 -3.43 -19.64
CA GLU A 66 -3.83 -3.40 -20.44
C GLU A 66 -3.96 -2.75 -21.83
N LYS A 67 -5.11 -2.87 -22.50
CA LYS A 67 -5.28 -2.36 -23.88
C LYS A 67 -5.45 -0.84 -24.00
N ARG A 68 -5.72 -0.11 -22.91
CA ARG A 68 -6.10 1.31 -23.00
C ARG A 68 -5.26 2.27 -22.16
N ASP A 69 -4.36 1.80 -21.29
CA ASP A 69 -3.70 2.66 -20.27
C ASP A 69 -4.70 3.58 -19.55
N ARG A 70 -5.91 3.04 -19.30
CA ARG A 70 -7.00 3.76 -18.64
C ARG A 70 -7.24 3.16 -17.27
N VAL A 71 -7.34 4.06 -16.30
CA VAL A 71 -7.88 3.83 -14.97
C VAL A 71 -9.39 3.80 -15.11
N MET A 72 -10.03 2.67 -14.80
CA MET A 72 -11.49 2.51 -14.89
C MET A 72 -12.06 2.00 -13.57
N MET A 73 -13.17 2.56 -13.13
CA MET A 73 -14.02 1.92 -12.13
C MET A 73 -14.99 1.01 -12.86
N ILE A 74 -14.93 -0.29 -12.57
CA ILE A 74 -15.77 -1.30 -13.21
C ILE A 74 -16.83 -1.73 -12.18
N PRO A 75 -18.09 -1.28 -12.31
CA PRO A 75 -19.14 -1.63 -11.36
C PRO A 75 -19.27 -3.15 -11.20
N ILE A 76 -19.61 -3.60 -9.99
CA ILE A 76 -19.72 -5.02 -9.59
C ILE A 76 -18.36 -5.68 -9.43
N PHE A 77 -17.44 -5.52 -10.39
CA PHE A 77 -16.11 -6.10 -10.29
C PHE A 77 -15.25 -5.42 -9.21
N ASP A 78 -15.42 -4.12 -9.01
CA ASP A 78 -14.76 -3.36 -7.94
C ASP A 78 -15.18 -3.75 -6.51
N LEU A 79 -16.14 -4.68 -6.38
CA LEU A 79 -16.53 -5.32 -5.13
C LEU A 79 -15.69 -6.56 -4.79
N SER A 80 -14.95 -7.14 -5.74
CA SER A 80 -14.07 -8.29 -5.51
C SER A 80 -12.94 -7.91 -4.56
N ASN A 81 -12.72 -8.71 -3.50
CA ASN A 81 -11.65 -8.46 -2.55
C ASN A 81 -10.27 -8.90 -3.06
N HIS A 82 -9.23 -8.31 -2.46
CA HIS A 82 -7.85 -8.65 -2.77
C HIS A 82 -7.48 -10.05 -2.31
N LYS A 83 -6.87 -10.84 -3.20
CA LYS A 83 -5.96 -11.92 -2.83
C LYS A 83 -4.68 -11.80 -3.63
N ARG A 84 -3.53 -11.98 -2.97
CA ARG A 84 -2.20 -11.90 -3.61
C ARG A 84 -2.10 -12.89 -4.77
N ILE A 85 -2.44 -14.15 -4.50
CA ILE A 85 -2.50 -15.20 -5.50
C ILE A 85 -3.97 -15.39 -5.82
N CYS A 86 -4.43 -14.72 -6.87
CA CYS A 86 -5.78 -14.87 -7.38
C CYS A 86 -5.71 -15.32 -8.85
N PRO A 87 -6.37 -16.43 -9.23
CA PRO A 87 -6.38 -16.90 -10.61
C PRO A 87 -7.38 -16.11 -11.49
N HIS A 88 -8.25 -15.31 -10.89
CA HIS A 88 -9.22 -14.50 -11.62
C HIS A 88 -8.61 -13.16 -12.05
N THR A 89 -8.94 -12.72 -13.27
CA THR A 89 -8.40 -11.49 -13.85
C THR A 89 -9.45 -10.78 -14.70
N THR A 90 -9.13 -9.58 -15.17
CA THR A 90 -9.92 -8.89 -16.19
C THR A 90 -9.21 -8.92 -17.53
N THR A 91 -9.97 -8.91 -18.62
CA THR A 91 -9.43 -8.73 -19.96
C THR A 91 -10.31 -7.78 -20.76
N ALA A 92 -9.71 -7.01 -21.65
CA ALA A 92 -10.44 -6.23 -22.64
C ALA A 92 -10.78 -7.10 -23.85
N LEU A 93 -12.06 -7.14 -24.22
CA LEU A 93 -12.50 -7.75 -25.47
C LEU A 93 -11.87 -7.06 -26.69
N ASP A 94 -11.97 -7.68 -27.87
CA ASP A 94 -11.20 -7.29 -29.06
C ASP A 94 -11.47 -5.86 -29.56
N ASN A 95 -12.65 -5.31 -29.27
CA ASN A 95 -13.02 -3.91 -29.53
C ASN A 95 -12.62 -2.94 -28.40
N GLY A 96 -12.23 -3.45 -27.23
CA GLY A 96 -11.80 -2.69 -26.06
C GLY A 96 -12.90 -1.94 -25.31
N ASP A 97 -14.14 -1.97 -25.80
CA ASP A 97 -15.29 -1.28 -25.19
C ASP A 97 -15.93 -2.06 -24.05
N GLU A 98 -15.60 -3.34 -23.94
CA GLU A 98 -16.11 -4.23 -22.91
C GLU A 98 -14.93 -4.85 -22.14
N VAL A 99 -15.06 -4.90 -20.83
CA VAL A 99 -14.17 -5.63 -19.94
C VAL A 99 -14.88 -6.90 -19.52
N SER A 100 -14.22 -8.04 -19.72
CA SER A 100 -14.68 -9.34 -19.24
C SER A 100 -13.89 -9.76 -18.01
N VAL A 101 -14.59 -10.37 -17.05
CA VAL A 101 -13.95 -11.05 -15.92
C VAL A 101 -13.68 -12.49 -16.33
N LEU A 102 -12.41 -12.89 -16.25
CA LEU A 102 -11.98 -14.26 -16.52
C LEU A 102 -11.84 -15.00 -15.20
N VAL A 103 -12.63 -16.06 -15.06
CA VAL A 103 -12.54 -16.98 -13.92
C VAL A 103 -11.48 -18.02 -14.27
N GLY A 104 -10.30 -17.93 -13.65
CA GLY A 104 -9.15 -18.80 -13.95
C GLY A 104 -9.15 -20.19 -13.32
N GLU A 105 -10.16 -20.55 -12.52
CA GLU A 105 -10.31 -21.87 -11.91
C GLU A 105 -11.79 -22.24 -11.76
N ASP A 106 -12.08 -23.50 -11.46
CA ASP A 106 -13.45 -23.91 -11.12
C ASP A 106 -13.82 -23.29 -9.76
N VAL A 107 -15.00 -22.64 -9.69
CA VAL A 107 -15.47 -21.94 -8.48
C VAL A 107 -16.78 -22.56 -8.03
N GLU A 108 -16.80 -23.03 -6.79
CA GLU A 108 -17.99 -23.58 -6.15
C GLU A 108 -19.01 -22.48 -5.82
N ALA A 109 -20.29 -22.85 -5.73
CA ALA A 109 -21.32 -21.94 -5.27
C ALA A 109 -20.96 -21.32 -3.91
N ASP A 110 -21.34 -20.06 -3.71
CA ASP A 110 -21.11 -19.27 -2.49
C ASP A 110 -19.62 -19.02 -2.15
N THR A 111 -18.70 -19.28 -3.08
CA THR A 111 -17.28 -18.92 -2.94
C THR A 111 -17.04 -17.51 -3.45
N GLU A 112 -16.29 -16.72 -2.68
CA GLU A 112 -15.90 -15.37 -3.07
C GLU A 112 -14.92 -15.38 -4.25
N LEU A 113 -15.23 -14.59 -5.29
CA LEU A 113 -14.30 -14.31 -6.38
C LEU A 113 -13.33 -13.19 -5.98
N CYS A 114 -12.07 -13.56 -5.81
CA CYS A 114 -10.99 -12.61 -5.55
C CYS A 114 -10.57 -11.81 -6.79
N TYR A 115 -9.75 -10.78 -6.57
CA TYR A 115 -8.98 -10.10 -7.61
C TYR A 115 -7.62 -9.65 -7.06
N SER A 116 -6.52 -9.84 -7.80
CA SER A 116 -5.22 -9.34 -7.36
C SER A 116 -5.02 -7.87 -7.74
N TYR A 117 -5.35 -6.94 -6.83
CA TYR A 117 -5.13 -5.49 -7.00
C TYR A 117 -3.68 -5.16 -7.35
N ASN A 118 -2.75 -5.79 -6.63
CA ASN A 118 -1.31 -5.78 -6.90
C ASN A 118 -0.72 -7.08 -6.33
N PRO A 119 -0.15 -7.97 -7.17
CA PRO A 119 0.40 -9.25 -6.71
C PRO A 119 1.64 -9.10 -5.80
N HIS A 120 2.24 -7.91 -5.79
CA HIS A 120 3.39 -7.55 -4.95
C HIS A 120 2.99 -6.60 -3.81
N MET A 121 1.69 -6.43 -3.52
CA MET A 121 1.21 -5.63 -2.39
C MET A 121 1.83 -6.13 -1.08
N ARG A 122 2.52 -5.24 -0.37
CA ARG A 122 3.03 -5.48 0.99
C ARG A 122 2.12 -4.78 2.01
N ASP A 123 2.25 -5.14 3.28
CA ASP A 123 1.32 -4.71 4.34
C ASP A 123 1.16 -3.18 4.42
N ASP A 124 2.24 -2.41 4.30
CA ASP A 124 2.19 -0.94 4.35
C ASP A 124 1.50 -0.33 3.14
N TYR A 125 1.69 -0.90 1.95
CA TYR A 125 0.95 -0.49 0.76
C TYR A 125 -0.55 -0.79 0.89
N GLY A 126 -0.91 -1.96 1.43
CA GLY A 126 -2.30 -2.35 1.68
C GLY A 126 -2.98 -1.40 2.67
N VAL A 127 -2.30 -1.08 3.78
CA VAL A 127 -2.81 -0.15 4.79
C VAL A 127 -2.98 1.26 4.23
N LEU A 128 -1.95 1.78 3.53
CA LEU A 128 -1.96 3.16 3.03
C LEU A 128 -2.98 3.37 1.90
N ASN A 129 -3.04 2.45 0.94
CA ASN A 129 -3.83 2.65 -0.28
C ASN A 129 -5.22 2.04 -0.19
N TYR A 130 -5.42 1.00 0.61
CA TYR A 130 -6.67 0.25 0.66
C TYR A 130 -7.30 0.14 2.05
N GLY A 131 -6.60 0.59 3.09
CA GLY A 131 -7.12 0.57 4.44
C GLY A 131 -7.38 -0.84 4.97
N PHE A 132 -6.59 -1.84 4.56
CA PHE A 132 -6.63 -3.18 5.14
C PHE A 132 -5.22 -3.79 5.23
N LEU A 133 -5.07 -4.82 6.08
CA LEU A 133 -3.88 -5.67 6.08
C LEU A 133 -4.09 -6.88 5.16
N PRO A 134 -3.23 -7.12 4.17
CA PRO A 134 -3.27 -8.33 3.34
C PRO A 134 -3.31 -9.64 4.14
N GLU A 135 -3.61 -10.73 3.44
CA GLU A 135 -3.51 -12.08 4.03
C GLU A 135 -2.10 -12.29 4.61
N LEU A 136 -2.01 -13.00 5.74
CA LEU A 136 -0.72 -13.29 6.37
C LEU A 136 0.11 -14.19 5.45
N GLU A 137 1.38 -13.82 5.30
CA GLU A 137 2.32 -14.54 4.43
C GLU A 137 3.35 -15.31 5.26
N ASP A 138 3.71 -16.49 4.76
CA ASP A 138 4.79 -17.32 5.30
C ASP A 138 5.74 -17.72 4.16
N PRO A 139 6.97 -17.19 4.12
CA PRO A 139 7.59 -16.32 5.13
C PRO A 139 7.04 -14.89 5.14
N PRO A 140 7.13 -14.16 6.29
CA PRO A 140 6.72 -12.77 6.36
C PRO A 140 7.65 -11.89 5.51
N ARG A 141 7.06 -10.94 4.75
CA ARG A 141 7.80 -10.01 3.89
C ARG A 141 8.04 -8.68 4.59
N LEU A 142 9.21 -8.07 4.36
CA LEU A 142 9.47 -6.68 4.79
C LEU A 142 8.38 -5.74 4.23
N LEU A 143 8.08 -4.68 4.97
CA LEU A 143 7.32 -3.55 4.42
C LEU A 143 8.07 -2.92 3.23
N GLN A 144 7.36 -2.25 2.32
CA GLN A 144 8.00 -1.50 1.23
C GLN A 144 9.02 -0.53 1.79
N ILE A 145 8.65 0.28 2.79
CA ILE A 145 9.53 1.29 3.39
C ILE A 145 10.80 0.74 4.04
N ASP A 146 10.81 -0.55 4.41
CA ASP A 146 11.94 -1.20 5.06
C ASP A 146 12.86 -1.90 4.06
N HIS A 147 12.42 -2.01 2.81
CA HIS A 147 13.16 -2.67 1.74
C HIS A 147 14.35 -1.80 1.29
N PRO A 148 15.58 -2.33 1.15
CA PRO A 148 16.75 -1.53 0.78
C PRO A 148 16.65 -0.91 -0.62
N ALA A 149 15.92 -1.56 -1.53
CA ALA A 149 15.62 -1.03 -2.87
C ALA A 149 14.46 -0.02 -2.94
N TYR A 150 13.81 0.30 -1.80
CA TYR A 150 12.71 1.28 -1.77
C TYR A 150 13.20 2.69 -2.11
N ASN A 151 12.42 3.39 -2.92
CA ASN A 151 12.69 4.75 -3.31
C ASN A 151 11.44 5.61 -3.12
N VAL A 152 11.54 6.65 -2.29
CA VAL A 152 10.43 7.59 -2.03
C VAL A 152 10.00 8.35 -3.29
N THR A 153 10.90 8.55 -4.26
CA THR A 153 10.54 9.23 -5.52
C THR A 153 9.88 8.31 -6.53
N ASP A 154 9.90 7.00 -6.28
CA ASP A 154 9.27 5.97 -7.11
C ASP A 154 8.68 4.87 -6.21
N PRO A 155 7.64 5.21 -5.42
CA PRO A 155 7.08 4.32 -4.41
C PRO A 155 6.34 3.11 -5.02
N ASN A 156 6.02 3.17 -6.32
CA ASN A 156 5.34 2.10 -7.05
C ASN A 156 6.33 1.15 -7.75
N LYS A 157 7.64 1.37 -7.61
CA LYS A 157 8.65 0.47 -8.15
C LYS A 157 8.48 -0.94 -7.60
N ASP A 158 8.48 -1.92 -8.49
CA ASP A 158 8.48 -3.33 -8.10
C ASP A 158 9.71 -3.66 -7.25
N LEU A 159 9.44 -4.24 -6.07
CA LEU A 159 10.46 -4.65 -5.13
C LEU A 159 10.70 -6.16 -5.27
N PRO A 160 11.97 -6.61 -5.33
CA PRO A 160 12.31 -8.03 -5.33
C PRO A 160 11.64 -8.82 -4.21
N GLU A 161 11.28 -10.07 -4.48
CA GLU A 161 10.74 -10.98 -3.46
C GLU A 161 11.81 -11.33 -2.41
N GLU A 162 13.06 -11.57 -2.83
CA GLU A 162 14.20 -11.65 -1.92
C GLU A 162 14.65 -10.23 -1.56
N PRO A 163 14.55 -9.80 -0.29
CA PRO A 163 14.70 -8.37 0.03
C PRO A 163 16.11 -7.83 -0.21
N PHE A 164 17.12 -8.66 -0.01
CA PHE A 164 18.51 -8.28 -0.12
C PHE A 164 19.42 -9.47 -0.48
N SER A 165 20.38 -9.22 -1.36
CA SER A 165 21.46 -10.14 -1.70
C SER A 165 22.76 -9.36 -1.84
N ALA A 166 23.86 -9.91 -1.34
CA ALA A 166 25.20 -9.35 -1.49
C ALA A 166 26.19 -10.41 -1.98
N GLU A 167 27.25 -9.97 -2.66
CA GLU A 167 28.36 -10.82 -3.09
C GLU A 167 29.41 -11.05 -1.99
N SER A 168 29.27 -10.38 -0.83
CA SER A 168 30.22 -10.43 0.27
C SER A 168 29.55 -10.53 1.62
N ILE A 169 30.26 -11.15 2.58
CA ILE A 169 29.87 -11.20 4.00
C ILE A 169 29.64 -9.78 4.54
N ASP A 170 30.52 -8.84 4.21
CA ASP A 170 30.42 -7.44 4.65
C ASP A 170 29.08 -6.80 4.23
N GLY A 171 28.59 -7.08 3.01
CA GLY A 171 27.31 -6.57 2.53
C GLY A 171 26.14 -7.12 3.33
N TYR A 172 26.13 -8.43 3.61
CA TYR A 172 25.13 -9.05 4.49
C TYR A 172 25.18 -8.50 5.91
N GLN A 173 26.39 -8.30 6.47
CA GLN A 173 26.56 -7.74 7.82
C GLN A 173 26.03 -6.30 7.92
N GLN A 174 26.25 -5.48 6.90
CA GLN A 174 25.74 -4.10 6.86
C GLN A 174 24.22 -4.05 6.86
N GLU A 175 23.57 -4.86 6.01
CA GLU A 175 22.11 -4.89 5.96
C GLU A 175 21.50 -5.48 7.24
N MET A 176 22.10 -6.55 7.77
CA MET A 176 21.70 -7.14 9.05
C MET A 176 21.82 -6.13 10.19
N ALA A 177 22.88 -5.33 10.22
CA ALA A 177 23.06 -4.27 11.22
C ALA A 177 21.98 -3.18 11.08
N ARG A 178 21.68 -2.72 9.86
CA ARG A 178 20.62 -1.73 9.59
C ARG A 178 19.26 -2.21 10.09
N LEU A 179 18.88 -3.44 9.76
CA LEU A 179 17.61 -4.04 10.18
C LEU A 179 17.55 -4.28 11.69
N THR A 180 18.67 -4.65 12.31
CA THR A 180 18.75 -4.82 13.78
C THR A 180 18.59 -3.47 14.50
N GLU A 181 19.25 -2.42 14.03
CA GLU A 181 19.07 -1.05 14.56
C GLU A 181 17.62 -0.58 14.42
N LEU A 182 17.02 -0.81 13.26
CA LEU A 182 15.61 -0.51 13.02
C LEU A 182 14.70 -1.26 14.00
N LEU A 183 14.88 -2.57 14.17
CA LEU A 183 14.09 -3.36 15.11
C LEU A 183 14.20 -2.83 16.54
N GLN A 184 15.41 -2.50 16.99
CA GLN A 184 15.64 -1.92 18.32
C GLN A 184 14.92 -0.58 18.47
N SER A 185 14.94 0.28 17.44
CA SER A 185 14.21 1.55 17.48
C SER A 185 12.69 1.34 17.60
N LEU A 186 12.13 0.35 16.89
CA LEU A 186 10.70 0.02 16.96
C LEU A 186 10.34 -0.52 18.35
N GLU A 187 11.17 -1.37 18.94
CA GLU A 187 10.97 -1.90 20.29
C GLU A 187 11.04 -0.80 21.36
N GLN A 188 11.88 0.22 21.19
CA GLN A 188 11.89 1.38 22.09
C GLN A 188 10.58 2.17 22.03
N VAL A 189 10.02 2.37 20.84
CA VAL A 189 8.70 2.99 20.67
C VAL A 189 7.58 2.13 21.29
N ASP A 190 7.73 0.81 21.31
CA ASP A 190 6.83 -0.12 22.03
C ASP A 190 6.87 0.10 23.53
N LEU A 191 8.06 0.23 24.10
CA LEU A 191 8.21 0.44 25.54
C LEU A 191 7.63 1.79 26.00
N ALA A 192 7.65 2.80 25.12
CA ALA A 192 7.03 4.09 25.37
C ALA A 192 5.51 4.12 25.10
N PHE A 193 4.94 3.07 24.51
CA PHE A 193 3.53 3.04 24.13
C PHE A 193 2.62 2.84 25.35
N ASN A 194 1.83 3.85 25.69
CA ASN A 194 0.82 3.75 26.74
C ASN A 194 -0.49 3.15 26.19
N ALA A 195 -0.66 1.83 26.30
CA ALA A 195 -1.87 1.14 25.83
C ALA A 195 -3.18 1.68 26.43
N SER A 196 -3.15 2.25 27.64
CA SER A 196 -4.35 2.83 28.27
C SER A 196 -4.83 4.13 27.64
N ALA A 197 -4.00 4.79 26.83
CA ALA A 197 -4.34 6.01 26.11
C ALA A 197 -5.01 5.75 24.75
N TRP A 198 -5.20 4.48 24.37
CA TRP A 198 -5.71 4.07 23.07
C TRP A 198 -6.93 3.15 23.20
N PRO A 199 -7.75 3.00 22.14
CA PRO A 199 -8.89 2.09 22.14
C PRO A 199 -8.50 0.65 22.52
N ALA A 200 -9.44 -0.08 23.12
CA ALA A 200 -9.23 -1.49 23.42
C ALA A 200 -9.16 -2.31 22.11
N PRO A 201 -8.39 -3.41 22.05
CA PRO A 201 -8.35 -4.27 20.87
C PRO A 201 -9.75 -4.75 20.47
N GLY A 202 -10.06 -4.72 19.17
CA GLY A 202 -11.36 -5.13 18.62
C GLY A 202 -12.43 -4.03 18.66
N THR A 203 -12.11 -2.83 19.16
CA THR A 203 -13.09 -1.72 19.28
C THR A 203 -12.93 -0.65 18.22
N ASP A 204 -11.75 -0.54 17.60
CA ASP A 204 -11.46 0.42 16.55
C ASP A 204 -10.65 -0.26 15.45
N TYR A 205 -11.25 -0.34 14.26
CA TYR A 205 -10.67 -1.05 13.12
C TYR A 205 -9.33 -0.47 12.68
N ILE A 206 -9.21 0.86 12.64
CA ILE A 206 -7.98 1.53 12.20
C ILE A 206 -6.87 1.29 13.21
N PHE A 207 -7.18 1.41 14.49
CA PHE A 207 -6.24 1.12 15.56
C PHE A 207 -5.77 -0.34 15.50
N ASP A 208 -6.68 -1.30 15.39
CA ASP A 208 -6.34 -2.72 15.29
C ASP A 208 -5.48 -3.01 14.06
N MET A 209 -5.81 -2.40 12.92
CA MET A 209 -5.03 -2.52 11.69
C MET A 209 -3.60 -1.96 11.86
N LEU A 210 -3.45 -0.77 12.44
CA LEU A 210 -2.14 -0.16 12.66
C LEU A 210 -1.30 -0.95 13.68
N MET A 211 -1.94 -1.48 14.72
CA MET A 211 -1.27 -2.37 15.68
C MET A 211 -0.87 -3.70 15.05
N GLY A 212 -1.71 -4.24 14.15
CA GLY A 212 -1.40 -5.40 13.33
C GLY A 212 -0.19 -5.15 12.41
N LEU A 213 -0.18 -4.04 11.68
CA LEU A 213 0.93 -3.63 10.81
C LEU A 213 2.24 -3.54 11.60
N ARG A 214 2.18 -2.89 12.76
CA ARG A 214 3.33 -2.75 13.66
C ARG A 214 3.89 -4.11 14.09
N GLN A 215 3.02 -5.05 14.45
CA GLN A 215 3.44 -6.41 14.81
C GLN A 215 4.04 -7.17 13.62
N ARG A 216 3.40 -7.11 12.45
CA ARG A 216 3.88 -7.79 11.23
C ARG A 216 5.22 -7.24 10.76
N ARG A 217 5.42 -5.91 10.80
CA ARG A 217 6.70 -5.24 10.51
C ARG A 217 7.84 -5.83 11.33
N ARG A 218 7.68 -5.93 12.65
CA ARG A 218 8.71 -6.51 13.54
C ARG A 218 8.99 -7.97 13.21
N ASN A 219 7.95 -8.77 12.95
CA ASN A 219 8.11 -10.17 12.61
C ASN A 219 8.88 -10.36 11.30
N ALA A 220 8.57 -9.55 10.28
CA ALA A 220 9.28 -9.55 9.01
C ALA A 220 10.75 -9.14 9.16
N ILE A 221 11.04 -8.09 9.93
CA ILE A 221 12.43 -7.65 10.19
C ILE A 221 13.21 -8.75 10.93
N ARG A 222 12.62 -9.39 11.95
CA ARG A 222 13.25 -10.50 12.68
C ARG A 222 13.55 -11.69 11.76
N TYR A 223 12.59 -12.05 10.92
CA TYR A 223 12.75 -13.11 9.94
C TYR A 223 13.90 -12.80 8.97
N GLU A 224 13.94 -11.58 8.44
CA GLU A 224 14.98 -11.17 7.51
C GLU A 224 16.37 -11.13 8.16
N VAL A 225 16.49 -10.62 9.39
CA VAL A 225 17.75 -10.67 10.15
C VAL A 225 18.24 -12.12 10.32
N ALA A 226 17.34 -13.05 10.65
CA ALA A 226 17.69 -14.46 10.77
C ALA A 226 18.13 -15.06 9.42
N ARG A 227 17.44 -14.71 8.33
CA ARG A 227 17.79 -15.14 6.97
C ARG A 227 19.18 -14.65 6.56
N LEU A 228 19.50 -13.38 6.82
CA LEU A 228 20.80 -12.78 6.52
C LEU A 228 21.92 -13.45 7.35
N ALA A 229 21.66 -13.77 8.63
CA ALA A 229 22.61 -14.52 9.46
C ALA A 229 22.92 -15.90 8.86
N SER A 230 21.89 -16.65 8.43
CA SER A 230 22.09 -17.93 7.74
C SER A 230 22.88 -17.77 6.43
N LYS A 231 22.66 -16.69 5.67
CA LYS A 231 23.45 -16.42 4.45
C LYS A 231 24.92 -16.14 4.73
N ILE A 232 25.24 -15.52 5.86
CA ILE A 232 26.63 -15.31 6.29
C ILE A 232 27.29 -16.65 6.66
N GLU A 233 26.56 -17.56 7.30
CA GLU A 233 27.08 -18.90 7.67
C GLU A 233 27.31 -19.81 6.45
N GLU A 234 26.59 -19.58 5.35
CA GLU A 234 26.71 -20.32 4.09
C GLU A 234 27.92 -19.90 3.22
N LEU A 235 28.54 -18.75 3.48
CA LEU A 235 29.65 -18.18 2.71
C LEU A 235 31.04 -18.52 3.28
#